data_AF-A0A7W6P7N4-F1
#
_entry.id   AF-A0A7W6P7N4-F1
#
_cell.length_a   1.000
_cell.length_b   1.000
_cell.length_c   1.000
_cell.angle_alpha   90.00
_cell.angle_beta   90.00
_cell.angle_gamma   90.00
#
_symmetry.space_group_name_H-M   'P 1'
#
loop_
_entity.id
_entity.type
_entity.pdbx_description
1 polymer ?
#
loop_
_entity_poly.entity_id
_entity_poly.type
_entity_poly.pdbx_seq_one_letter_code
_entity_poly.pdbx_strand_id
1 'polypeptide(L)'
;MKKSLLFIIALLFTTSAFSQNVIQLFNGANDFFKLLQEEKFTDAHAFFDDTLKTKLTEENLKKLWTDIGAKYGKAESFDAIQSKAQGEFFAVTVEGKFANGNQNFILGFNKMQKIVGIFLAPSKKVTTYLKPPYVDTALYVEKSVYIGPAGKQVAAVITTPKNIKNFPMVVLVHGSGPADMDETVGANKPFKDLAGGLASKGIGSVRYVKRTLIYPNEFAGPFTVKEEVLDDASAAIAVARTAAGADPKNIFVFGHSLGGMLAPKMATLSPDLAGIILAAAPARKLTDVIVDQNQYMFDQANDTTAAFKKQLADAMIEIDKSRISQLGTTVKPDSIILGLPAKYWADLNSYNQVATAKGLSKPRIYVLQGGNDFQVSKTDFDLWNEALGKKKNVTLKFYPDLNHLLSPQSGKGTMAQYQAAASVSDVLINDLVLWIKAK
;
A
#
# COMPACT_ATOMS: atom_id res chain seq x y z
N MET A 1 29.38 5.54 12.33
CA MET A 1 28.33 5.66 11.31
C MET A 1 26.97 5.32 11.92
N LYS A 2 26.11 6.33 11.97
CA LYS A 2 24.63 6.36 12.10
C LYS A 2 23.94 5.24 12.89
N LYS A 3 23.66 5.55 14.17
CA LYS A 3 22.51 5.00 14.91
C LYS A 3 21.25 5.71 14.39
N SER A 4 20.65 5.18 13.34
CA SER A 4 19.28 5.55 12.96
C SER A 4 18.35 4.63 13.73
N LEU A 5 17.61 5.14 14.71
CA LEU A 5 16.48 4.39 15.31
C LEU A 5 15.44 4.15 14.21
N LEU A 6 15.49 2.98 13.58
CA LEU A 6 14.45 2.48 12.68
C LEU A 6 13.36 1.86 13.54
N PHE A 7 12.25 2.58 13.75
CA PHE A 7 11.03 1.94 14.23
C PHE A 7 10.45 1.07 13.10
N ILE A 8 10.58 -0.24 13.26
CA ILE A 8 9.96 -1.25 12.41
C ILE A 8 8.54 -1.44 12.95
N ILE A 9 7.59 -0.75 12.32
CA ILE A 9 6.20 -1.20 12.22
C ILE A 9 5.83 -0.89 10.77
N ALA A 10 5.48 -1.91 10.00
CA ALA A 10 4.88 -1.73 8.68
C ALA A 10 3.72 -0.72 8.82
N LEU A 11 3.91 0.48 8.29
CA LEU A 11 2.94 1.56 8.35
C LEU A 11 1.72 1.16 7.51
N LEU A 12 0.74 0.54 8.15
CA LEU A 12 -0.64 0.62 7.68
C LEU A 12 -1.08 2.08 7.91
N PHE A 13 -1.22 2.80 6.80
CA PHE A 13 -1.60 4.20 6.83
C PHE A 13 -3.09 4.33 7.09
N THR A 14 -3.50 4.57 8.34
CA THR A 14 -4.84 5.11 8.63
C THR A 14 -4.73 6.65 8.68
N THR A 15 -5.54 7.33 7.87
CA THR A 15 -5.68 8.79 7.88
C THR A 15 -6.97 9.15 8.60
N SER A 16 -6.92 9.32 9.91
CA SER A 16 -7.95 10.03 10.65
C SER A 16 -7.53 11.49 10.81
N ALA A 17 -8.25 12.40 10.14
CA ALA A 17 -8.09 13.84 10.31
C ALA A 17 -9.31 14.41 11.04
N PHE A 18 -9.07 14.93 12.26
CA PHE A 18 -9.95 15.89 12.92
C PHE A 18 -9.45 17.30 12.55
N SER A 19 -10.24 18.08 11.80
CA SER A 19 -9.72 19.31 11.15
C SER A 19 -9.31 20.44 12.13
N GLN A 20 -9.86 20.49 13.34
CA GLN A 20 -9.55 21.55 14.31
C GLN A 20 -8.19 21.40 15.03
N ASN A 21 -7.71 20.17 15.24
CA ASN A 21 -6.38 19.94 15.82
C ASN A 21 -5.25 20.06 14.78
N VAL A 22 -5.53 19.75 13.50
CA VAL A 22 -4.50 19.74 12.45
C VAL A 22 -3.89 21.13 12.21
N ILE A 23 -4.71 22.19 12.20
CA ILE A 23 -4.23 23.56 11.99
C ILE A 23 -3.28 23.98 13.11
N GLN A 24 -3.63 23.67 14.37
CA GLN A 24 -2.78 24.00 15.51
C GLN A 24 -1.46 23.21 15.51
N LEU A 25 -1.51 21.93 15.12
CA LEU A 25 -0.32 21.10 14.96
C LEU A 25 0.58 21.58 13.81
N PHE A 26 0.00 22.03 12.70
CA PHE A 26 0.74 22.61 11.57
C PHE A 26 1.40 23.93 11.96
N ASN A 27 0.65 24.82 12.62
CA ASN A 27 1.20 26.08 13.13
C ASN A 27 2.32 25.81 14.14
N GLY A 28 2.11 24.89 15.09
CA GLY A 28 3.14 24.52 16.06
C GLY A 28 4.39 23.92 15.42
N ALA A 29 4.24 23.12 14.37
CA ALA A 29 5.36 22.59 13.60
C ALA A 29 6.12 23.70 12.85
N ASN A 30 5.41 24.60 12.18
CA ASN A 30 5.98 25.70 11.44
C ASN A 30 6.70 26.69 12.36
N ASP A 31 6.08 27.05 13.50
CA ASP A 31 6.64 27.95 14.51
C ASP A 31 7.92 27.36 15.13
N PHE A 32 7.92 26.05 15.42
CA PHE A 32 9.10 25.35 15.90
C PHE A 32 10.28 25.49 14.91
N PHE A 33 10.07 25.20 13.63
CA PHE A 33 11.13 25.33 12.62
C PHE A 33 11.53 26.78 12.35
N LYS A 34 10.59 27.73 12.44
CA LYS A 34 10.89 29.16 12.38
C LYS A 34 11.83 29.58 13.50
N LEU A 35 11.60 29.12 14.74
CA LEU A 35 12.50 29.39 15.86
C LEU A 35 13.89 28.77 15.66
N LEU A 36 13.98 27.58 15.05
CA LEU A 36 15.27 27.01 14.66
C LEU A 36 15.98 27.85 13.58
N GLN A 37 15.25 28.36 12.58
CA GLN A 37 15.79 29.27 11.57
C GLN A 37 16.29 30.59 12.16
N GLU A 38 15.61 31.08 13.20
CA GLU A 38 16.00 32.28 13.97
C GLU A 38 17.05 31.99 15.05
N GLU A 39 17.55 30.74 15.15
CA GLU A 39 18.51 30.28 16.16
C GLU A 39 18.05 30.47 17.62
N LYS A 40 16.74 30.54 17.86
CA LYS A 40 16.10 30.65 19.17
C LYS A 40 15.87 29.27 19.79
N PHE A 41 16.96 28.59 20.13
CA PHE A 41 16.91 27.19 20.58
C PHE A 41 16.18 26.98 21.91
N THR A 42 16.27 27.92 22.85
CA THR A 42 15.51 27.87 24.12
C THR A 42 14.00 27.87 23.88
N ASP A 43 13.53 28.76 22.99
CA ASP A 43 12.11 28.86 22.66
C ASP A 43 11.64 27.63 21.87
N ALA A 44 12.45 27.13 20.93
CA ALA A 44 12.17 25.90 20.20
C ALA A 44 12.11 24.68 21.15
N HIS A 45 13.00 24.60 22.13
CA HIS A 45 13.03 23.54 23.14
C HIS A 45 11.78 23.52 24.03
N ALA A 46 11.13 24.68 24.22
CA ALA A 46 9.89 24.77 24.98
C ALA A 46 8.68 24.06 24.32
N PHE A 47 8.76 23.73 23.03
CA PHE A 47 7.75 22.94 22.32
C PHE A 47 7.77 21.46 22.71
N PHE A 48 8.86 20.98 23.32
CA PHE A 48 9.02 19.58 23.67
C PHE A 48 8.19 19.22 24.90
N ASP A 49 7.75 17.96 24.97
CA ASP A 49 7.25 17.39 26.22
C ASP A 49 8.42 17.16 27.19
N ASP A 50 8.11 16.96 28.48
CA ASP A 50 9.15 16.83 29.50
C ASP A 50 10.07 15.63 29.23
N THR A 51 9.52 14.56 28.65
CA THR A 51 10.31 13.39 28.24
C THR A 51 11.34 13.75 27.18
N LEU A 52 10.94 14.41 26.09
CA LEU A 52 11.85 14.77 25.01
C LEU A 52 12.84 15.85 25.45
N LYS A 53 12.44 16.80 26.31
CA LYS A 53 13.37 17.82 26.85
C LYS A 53 14.61 17.21 27.50
N THR A 54 14.43 16.10 28.22
CA THR A 54 15.56 15.40 28.88
C THR A 54 16.44 14.63 27.89
N LYS A 55 15.86 14.10 26.81
CA LYS A 55 16.56 13.29 25.81
C LYS A 55 17.25 14.13 24.73
N LEU A 56 16.66 15.28 24.39
CA LEU A 56 17.16 16.24 23.42
C LEU A 56 17.27 17.59 24.13
N THR A 57 18.41 17.82 24.78
CA THR A 57 18.75 19.09 25.44
C THR A 57 18.82 20.22 24.41
N GLU A 58 18.74 21.47 24.88
CA GLU A 58 18.91 22.65 24.02
C GLU A 58 20.24 22.59 23.24
N GLU A 59 21.32 22.20 23.90
CA GLU A 59 22.64 22.04 23.27
C GLU A 59 22.62 20.98 22.16
N ASN A 60 21.99 19.83 22.42
CA ASN A 60 21.88 18.76 21.42
C ASN A 60 20.94 19.15 20.26
N LEU A 61 19.90 19.95 20.52
CA LEU A 61 19.03 20.51 19.49
C LEU A 61 19.80 21.49 18.60
N LYS A 62 20.59 22.40 19.20
CA LYS A 62 21.48 23.31 18.48
C LYS A 62 22.50 22.56 17.64
N LYS A 63 23.09 21.50 18.20
CA LYS A 63 24.04 20.66 17.48
C LYS A 63 23.37 19.96 16.29
N LEU A 64 22.20 19.36 16.49
CA LEU A 64 21.43 18.70 15.44
C LEU A 64 21.12 19.67 14.28
N TRP A 65 20.66 20.87 14.60
CA TRP A 65 20.37 21.90 13.60
C TRP A 65 21.63 22.32 12.82
N THR A 66 22.73 22.55 13.54
CA THR A 66 24.04 22.87 12.93
C THR A 66 24.52 21.76 12.00
N ASP A 67 24.43 20.49 12.42
CA ASP A 67 24.84 19.33 11.61
C ASP A 67 24.00 19.20 10.32
N ILE A 68 22.69 19.50 10.39
CA ILE A 68 21.81 19.54 9.21
C ILE A 68 22.20 20.67 8.28
N GLY A 69 22.43 21.88 8.82
CA GLY A 69 22.86 23.04 8.04
C GLY A 69 24.22 22.82 7.35
N ALA A 70 25.17 22.16 8.02
CA ALA A 70 26.45 21.79 7.42
C ALA A 70 26.30 20.85 6.22
N LYS A 71 25.28 19.98 6.22
CA LYS A 71 25.03 19.02 5.15
C LYS A 71 24.19 19.60 4.00
N TYR A 72 23.13 20.34 4.32
CA TYR A 72 22.13 20.77 3.35
C TYR A 72 22.20 22.27 3.04
N GLY A 73 23.09 23.03 3.67
CA GLY A 73 23.23 24.47 3.48
C GLY A 73 22.26 25.28 4.35
N LYS A 74 22.19 26.59 4.08
CA LYS A 74 21.30 27.50 4.82
C LYS A 74 19.85 27.08 4.65
N ALA A 75 19.10 27.09 5.73
CA ALA A 75 17.68 26.76 5.73
C ALA A 75 16.84 27.87 5.08
N GLU A 76 15.90 27.52 4.19
CA GLU A 76 15.12 28.46 3.38
C GLU A 76 13.64 28.49 3.81
N SER A 77 12.94 27.36 3.75
CA SER A 77 11.52 27.27 4.16
C SER A 77 11.18 25.94 4.80
N PHE A 78 10.16 25.97 5.68
CA PHE A 78 9.62 24.79 6.34
C PHE A 78 8.10 24.86 6.34
N ASP A 79 7.48 23.86 5.74
CA ASP A 79 6.04 23.83 5.54
C ASP A 79 5.48 22.50 6.05
N ALA A 80 4.62 22.54 7.07
CA ALA A 80 3.82 21.39 7.47
C ALA A 80 2.85 21.02 6.35
N ILE A 81 3.04 19.85 5.74
CA ILE A 81 2.32 19.43 4.53
C ILE A 81 1.35 18.29 4.78
N GLN A 82 1.50 17.57 5.90
CA GLN A 82 0.68 16.40 6.20
C GLN A 82 0.61 16.17 7.71
N SER A 83 -0.56 15.79 8.22
CA SER A 83 -0.72 15.25 9.57
C SER A 83 -1.34 13.86 9.47
N LYS A 84 -0.94 12.97 10.39
CA LYS A 84 -1.50 11.62 10.52
C LYS A 84 -1.58 11.25 12.00
N ALA A 85 -2.73 10.73 12.45
CA ALA A 85 -2.82 10.12 13.77
C ALA A 85 -2.03 8.80 13.83
N GLN A 86 -1.34 8.56 14.94
CA GLN A 86 -0.55 7.36 15.18
C GLN A 86 -0.70 6.92 16.65
N GLY A 87 -1.73 6.11 16.91
CA GLY A 87 -2.13 5.74 18.27
C GLY A 87 -2.53 6.98 19.08
N GLU A 88 -1.83 7.21 20.19
CA GLU A 88 -2.07 8.35 21.10
C GLU A 88 -1.38 9.65 20.64
N PHE A 89 -0.65 9.62 19.52
CA PHE A 89 0.14 10.74 19.00
C PHE A 89 -0.34 11.20 17.61
N PHE A 90 0.14 12.37 17.18
CA PHE A 90 -0.02 12.90 15.84
C PHE A 90 1.35 13.09 15.19
N ALA A 91 1.56 12.50 14.02
CA ALA A 91 2.76 12.71 13.22
C ALA A 91 2.50 13.83 12.19
N VAL A 92 3.26 14.91 12.25
CA VAL A 92 3.24 16.00 11.28
C VAL A 92 4.47 15.94 10.40
N THR A 93 4.29 15.79 9.11
CA THR A 93 5.37 15.87 8.12
C THR A 93 5.59 17.33 7.73
N VAL A 94 6.83 17.79 7.87
CA VAL A 94 7.30 19.12 7.47
C VAL A 94 8.25 18.97 6.30
N GLU A 95 7.97 19.65 5.20
CA GLU A 95 8.90 19.77 4.07
C GLU A 95 9.93 20.86 4.39
N GLY A 96 11.22 20.51 4.39
CA GLY A 96 12.31 21.46 4.67
C GLY A 96 13.16 21.71 3.43
N LYS A 97 13.24 22.96 3.01
CA LYS A 97 14.08 23.43 1.90
C LYS A 97 15.34 24.09 2.44
N PHE A 98 16.47 23.73 1.87
CA PHE A 98 17.79 24.28 2.19
C PHE A 98 18.55 24.58 0.90
N ALA A 99 19.55 25.45 0.98
CA ALA A 99 20.31 25.94 -0.17
C ALA A 99 20.93 24.83 -1.05
N ASN A 100 21.31 23.69 -0.46
CA ASN A 100 21.95 22.56 -1.16
C ASN A 100 21.05 21.32 -1.24
N GLY A 101 19.74 21.45 -1.01
CA GLY A 101 18.77 20.37 -1.22
C GLY A 101 17.64 20.35 -0.19
N ASN A 102 16.81 19.31 -0.25
CA ASN A 102 15.66 19.17 0.63
C ASN A 102 15.92 18.13 1.71
N GLN A 103 15.39 18.38 2.91
CA GLN A 103 15.36 17.45 4.02
C GLN A 103 14.00 17.58 4.71
N ASN A 104 13.18 16.54 4.65
CA ASN A 104 11.88 16.55 5.31
C ASN A 104 12.01 16.11 6.77
N PHE A 105 11.03 16.44 7.58
CA PHE A 105 10.98 16.10 8.99
C PHE A 105 9.62 15.49 9.33
N ILE A 106 9.60 14.63 10.35
CA ILE A 106 8.36 14.21 11.01
C ILE A 106 8.45 14.64 12.47
N LEU A 107 7.48 15.44 12.91
CA LEU A 107 7.30 15.81 14.31
C LEU A 107 6.18 14.96 14.91
N GLY A 108 6.47 14.23 15.98
CA GLY A 108 5.44 13.55 16.77
C GLY A 108 4.90 14.51 17.82
N PHE A 109 3.58 14.64 17.93
CA PHE A 109 2.88 15.46 18.92
C PHE A 109 2.01 14.59 19.82
N ASN A 110 1.94 14.90 21.11
CA ASN A 110 0.95 14.32 22.02
C ASN A 110 -0.38 15.08 22.01
N LYS A 111 -1.36 14.62 22.78
CA LYS A 111 -2.68 15.26 22.91
C LYS A 111 -2.62 16.68 23.51
N MET A 112 -1.53 17.03 24.20
CA MET A 112 -1.24 18.38 24.71
C MET A 112 -0.49 19.26 23.69
N GLN A 113 -0.32 18.79 22.44
CA GLN A 113 0.37 19.49 21.37
C GLN A 113 1.84 19.80 21.67
N LYS A 114 2.46 19.01 22.55
CA LYS A 114 3.91 19.02 22.76
C LYS A 114 4.59 18.02 21.84
N ILE A 115 5.75 18.40 21.32
CA ILE A 115 6.58 17.54 20.47
C ILE A 115 7.20 16.46 21.34
N VAL A 116 6.95 15.20 21.00
CA VAL A 116 7.48 14.00 21.67
C VAL A 116 8.59 13.32 20.86
N GLY A 117 8.81 13.75 19.62
CA GLY A 117 9.93 13.27 18.79
C GLY A 117 10.13 14.09 17.53
N ILE A 118 11.38 14.12 17.05
CA ILE A 118 11.79 14.72 15.79
C ILE A 118 12.52 13.66 14.97
N PHE A 119 12.09 13.44 13.74
CA PHE A 119 12.67 12.44 12.85
C PHE A 119 13.04 13.06 11.51
N LEU A 120 14.20 12.69 10.96
CA LEU A 120 14.54 13.02 9.58
C LEU A 120 13.75 12.09 8.65
N ALA A 121 12.90 12.68 7.81
CA ALA A 121 12.23 11.98 6.75
C ALA A 121 13.01 12.13 5.43
N PRO A 122 13.03 11.13 4.55
CA PRO A 122 13.59 11.30 3.21
C PRO A 122 12.93 12.51 2.54
N SER A 123 13.72 13.38 1.89
CA SER A 123 13.11 14.40 1.03
C SER A 123 12.29 13.70 -0.04
N LYS A 124 11.08 14.23 -0.29
CA LYS A 124 10.28 13.81 -1.43
C LYS A 124 11.09 14.16 -2.68
N LYS A 125 11.83 13.21 -3.24
CA LYS A 125 12.10 13.27 -4.68
C LYS A 125 10.70 13.23 -5.28
N VAL A 126 10.26 14.32 -5.92
CA VAL A 126 9.11 14.25 -6.80
C VAL A 126 9.55 13.37 -7.96
N THR A 127 9.48 12.06 -7.78
CA THR A 127 9.67 11.12 -8.86
C THR A 127 8.36 11.15 -9.63
N THR A 128 8.41 11.87 -10.74
CA THR A 128 7.32 11.97 -11.70
C THR A 128 7.05 10.60 -12.27
N TYR A 129 5.77 10.23 -12.35
CA TYR A 129 5.33 9.05 -13.08
C TYR A 129 5.91 9.02 -14.50
N LEU A 130 6.41 7.86 -14.92
CA LEU A 130 6.90 7.62 -16.28
C LEU A 130 5.92 6.69 -17.00
N LYS A 131 5.28 7.19 -18.06
CA LYS A 131 4.40 6.37 -18.90
C LYS A 131 5.23 5.27 -19.59
N PRO A 132 4.87 3.99 -19.47
CA PRO A 132 5.62 2.91 -20.12
C PRO A 132 5.61 3.04 -21.66
N PRO A 133 6.67 2.60 -22.35
CA PRO A 133 6.74 2.65 -23.82
C PRO A 133 5.64 1.85 -24.53
N TYR A 134 5.16 0.75 -23.92
CA TYR A 134 4.10 -0.09 -24.48
C TYR A 134 2.68 0.51 -24.35
N VAL A 135 2.54 1.66 -23.67
CA VAL A 135 1.26 2.36 -23.51
C VAL A 135 1.09 3.39 -24.61
N ASP A 136 0.11 3.18 -25.48
CA ASP A 136 -0.30 4.12 -26.53
C ASP A 136 -1.66 4.73 -26.19
N THR A 137 -1.63 5.98 -25.72
CA THR A 137 -2.83 6.75 -25.35
C THR A 137 -3.72 7.09 -26.55
N ALA A 138 -3.23 6.95 -27.78
CA ALA A 138 -4.06 7.12 -28.96
C ALA A 138 -5.06 5.96 -29.12
N LEU A 139 -4.76 4.77 -28.58
CA LEU A 139 -5.53 3.53 -28.79
C LEU A 139 -6.66 3.30 -27.79
N TYR A 140 -6.81 4.13 -26.77
CA TYR A 140 -7.85 3.95 -25.75
C TYR A 140 -8.43 5.26 -25.25
N VAL A 141 -9.54 5.19 -24.53
CA VAL A 141 -10.15 6.31 -23.80
C VAL A 141 -10.30 5.94 -22.33
N GLU A 142 -10.20 6.95 -21.46
CA GLU A 142 -10.53 6.82 -20.04
C GLU A 142 -11.80 7.63 -19.76
N LYS A 143 -12.72 7.04 -18.98
CA LYS A 143 -13.93 7.71 -18.50
C LYS A 143 -14.01 7.59 -16.99
N SER A 144 -14.09 8.72 -16.30
CA SER A 144 -14.39 8.76 -14.87
C SER A 144 -15.85 8.40 -14.61
N VAL A 145 -16.07 7.54 -13.62
CA VAL A 145 -17.39 7.09 -13.16
C VAL A 145 -17.38 6.98 -11.64
N TYR A 146 -18.57 6.79 -11.05
CA TYR A 146 -18.73 6.43 -9.65
C TYR A 146 -19.31 5.03 -9.55
N ILE A 147 -18.78 4.23 -8.62
CA ILE A 147 -19.26 2.86 -8.37
C ILE A 147 -19.72 2.70 -6.92
N GLY A 148 -20.57 1.71 -6.67
CA GLY A 148 -21.11 1.43 -5.35
C GLY A 148 -22.43 2.14 -5.06
N PRO A 149 -22.96 1.99 -3.84
CA PRO A 149 -24.27 2.49 -3.45
C PRO A 149 -24.31 4.02 -3.41
N ALA A 150 -25.48 4.59 -3.74
CA ALA A 150 -25.72 6.03 -3.67
C ALA A 150 -25.37 6.58 -2.28
N GLY A 151 -24.70 7.75 -2.24
CA GLY A 151 -24.23 8.37 -1.01
C GLY A 151 -22.92 7.82 -0.44
N LYS A 152 -22.43 6.66 -0.91
CA LYS A 152 -21.14 6.06 -0.51
C LYS A 152 -20.32 5.57 -1.71
N GLN A 153 -20.46 6.27 -2.83
CA GLN A 153 -19.82 5.86 -4.07
C GLN A 153 -18.32 6.17 -4.03
N VAL A 154 -17.52 5.31 -4.65
CA VAL A 154 -16.09 5.59 -4.86
C VAL A 154 -15.83 5.98 -6.31
N ALA A 155 -14.86 6.89 -6.49
CA ALA A 155 -14.44 7.30 -7.82
C ALA A 155 -13.71 6.15 -8.54
N ALA A 156 -13.99 5.99 -9.82
CA ALA A 156 -13.39 4.98 -10.66
C ALA A 156 -13.10 5.52 -12.07
N VAL A 157 -12.22 4.83 -12.78
CA VAL A 157 -11.88 5.05 -14.17
C VAL A 157 -12.10 3.76 -14.94
N ILE A 158 -12.89 3.85 -16.00
CA ILE A 158 -13.01 2.80 -17.01
C ILE A 158 -12.08 3.15 -18.16
N THR A 159 -11.14 2.27 -18.46
CA THR A 159 -10.24 2.39 -19.62
C THR A 159 -10.74 1.44 -20.70
N THR A 160 -11.10 1.93 -21.88
CA THR A 160 -11.60 1.09 -22.98
C THR A 160 -10.81 1.29 -24.26
N PRO A 161 -10.52 0.22 -25.02
CA PRO A 161 -9.86 0.36 -26.32
C PRO A 161 -10.78 1.10 -27.31
N LYS A 162 -10.18 1.96 -28.14
CA LYS A 162 -10.89 2.62 -29.24
C LYS A 162 -11.10 1.64 -30.38
N ASN A 163 -12.21 1.80 -31.10
CA ASN A 163 -12.51 1.09 -32.35
C ASN A 163 -12.50 -0.44 -32.24
N ILE A 164 -12.60 -0.99 -31.04
CA ILE A 164 -12.73 -2.43 -30.79
C ILE A 164 -14.08 -2.67 -30.10
N LYS A 165 -14.77 -3.73 -30.50
CA LYS A 165 -16.02 -4.21 -29.89
C LYS A 165 -15.82 -5.62 -29.36
N ASN A 166 -16.68 -6.02 -28.43
CA ASN A 166 -16.64 -7.32 -27.75
C ASN A 166 -15.26 -7.59 -27.11
N PHE A 167 -14.65 -6.56 -26.53
CA PHE A 167 -13.36 -6.70 -25.84
C PHE A 167 -13.56 -7.25 -24.42
N PRO A 168 -12.59 -8.04 -23.91
CA PRO A 168 -12.59 -8.46 -22.52
C PRO A 168 -12.34 -7.28 -21.57
N MET A 169 -12.79 -7.39 -20.33
CA MET A 169 -12.60 -6.39 -19.27
C MET A 169 -11.86 -6.98 -18.07
N VAL A 170 -10.97 -6.20 -17.47
CA VAL A 170 -10.27 -6.57 -16.24
C VAL A 170 -10.56 -5.58 -15.11
N VAL A 171 -11.08 -6.06 -13.99
CA VAL A 171 -11.23 -5.26 -12.76
C VAL A 171 -9.95 -5.37 -11.95
N LEU A 172 -9.28 -4.25 -11.68
CA LEU A 172 -8.05 -4.22 -10.88
C LEU A 172 -8.38 -3.99 -9.40
N VAL A 173 -7.97 -4.92 -8.54
CA VAL A 173 -8.27 -4.93 -7.10
C VAL A 173 -6.98 -4.85 -6.30
N HIS A 174 -6.85 -3.75 -5.55
CA HIS A 174 -5.67 -3.34 -4.80
C HIS A 174 -5.20 -4.37 -3.77
N GLY A 175 -3.95 -4.18 -3.33
CA GLY A 175 -3.43 -4.78 -2.11
C GLY A 175 -4.03 -4.23 -0.80
N SER A 176 -3.29 -4.45 0.29
CA SER A 176 -3.67 -4.03 1.64
C SER A 176 -3.50 -2.52 1.86
N GLY A 177 -4.30 -1.96 2.78
CA GLY A 177 -4.24 -0.54 3.15
C GLY A 177 -4.92 0.40 2.14
N PRO A 178 -5.10 1.69 2.47
CA PRO A 178 -5.69 2.68 1.56
C PRO A 178 -4.84 2.90 0.31
N ALA A 179 -5.51 2.99 -0.84
CA ALA A 179 -4.86 3.18 -2.13
C ALA A 179 -5.72 4.04 -3.07
N ASP A 180 -5.07 4.84 -3.92
CA ASP A 180 -5.73 5.47 -5.05
C ASP A 180 -5.96 4.44 -6.18
N MET A 181 -6.70 4.85 -7.22
CA MET A 181 -7.02 3.97 -8.36
C MET A 181 -5.82 3.52 -9.20
N ASP A 182 -4.65 4.14 -9.00
CA ASP A 182 -3.42 3.84 -9.72
C ASP A 182 -2.54 2.85 -8.93
N GLU A 183 -2.94 2.49 -7.71
CA GLU A 183 -2.14 1.79 -6.71
C GLU A 183 -0.77 2.46 -6.50
N THR A 184 -0.79 3.79 -6.35
CA THR A 184 0.42 4.62 -6.36
C THR A 184 1.35 4.29 -5.20
N VAL A 185 2.62 4.00 -5.52
CA VAL A 185 3.72 3.89 -4.55
C VAL A 185 4.92 4.69 -5.06
N GLY A 186 5.20 5.83 -4.42
CA GLY A 186 6.22 6.76 -4.90
C GLY A 186 5.88 7.28 -6.31
N ALA A 187 6.77 7.06 -7.27
CA ALA A 187 6.55 7.40 -8.68
C ALA A 187 5.68 6.38 -9.43
N ASN A 188 5.54 5.18 -8.86
CA ASN A 188 5.06 4.01 -9.55
C ASN A 188 3.54 3.97 -9.51
N LYS A 189 2.92 3.61 -10.63
CA LYS A 189 1.47 3.53 -10.79
C LYS A 189 1.10 2.21 -11.48
N PRO A 190 1.31 1.06 -10.82
CA PRO A 190 1.22 -0.25 -11.47
C PRO A 190 -0.16 -0.53 -12.06
N PHE A 191 -1.24 -0.07 -11.43
CA PHE A 191 -2.58 -0.25 -12.00
C PHE A 191 -2.81 0.64 -13.23
N LYS A 192 -2.22 1.84 -13.26
CA LYS A 192 -2.27 2.71 -14.44
C LYS A 192 -1.50 2.10 -15.62
N ASP A 193 -0.34 1.53 -15.35
CA ASP A 193 0.48 0.83 -16.35
C ASP A 193 -0.24 -0.39 -16.91
N LEU A 194 -0.84 -1.21 -16.04
CA LEU A 194 -1.69 -2.34 -16.43
C LEU A 194 -2.85 -1.88 -17.31
N ALA A 195 -3.62 -0.86 -16.89
CA ALA A 195 -4.76 -0.37 -17.67
C ALA A 195 -4.35 0.14 -19.05
N GLY A 196 -3.30 0.96 -19.12
CA GLY A 196 -2.79 1.49 -20.39
C GLY A 196 -2.26 0.39 -21.30
N GLY A 197 -1.48 -0.56 -20.76
CA GLY A 197 -0.88 -1.65 -21.53
C GLY A 197 -1.92 -2.65 -22.06
N LEU A 198 -2.90 -3.01 -21.23
CA LEU A 198 -4.03 -3.86 -21.61
C LEU A 198 -4.89 -3.16 -22.68
N ALA A 199 -5.23 -1.88 -22.50
CA ALA A 199 -6.08 -1.14 -23.42
C ALA A 199 -5.41 -0.88 -24.77
N SER A 200 -4.10 -0.60 -24.77
CA SER A 200 -3.29 -0.51 -26.00
C SER A 200 -3.29 -1.81 -26.80
N LYS A 201 -3.60 -2.93 -26.15
CA LYS A 201 -3.69 -4.27 -26.75
C LYS A 201 -5.13 -4.78 -26.82
N GLY A 202 -6.14 -3.91 -26.73
CA GLY A 202 -7.55 -4.24 -26.98
C GLY A 202 -8.28 -4.93 -25.83
N ILE A 203 -7.86 -4.68 -24.59
CA ILE A 203 -8.49 -5.19 -23.36
C ILE A 203 -8.86 -4.00 -22.49
N GLY A 204 -10.12 -3.87 -22.10
CA GLY A 204 -10.55 -2.80 -21.21
C GLY A 204 -10.27 -3.11 -19.74
N SER A 205 -10.34 -2.09 -18.89
CA SER A 205 -10.18 -2.26 -17.44
C SER A 205 -11.01 -1.28 -16.61
N VAL A 206 -11.25 -1.65 -15.36
CA VAL A 206 -11.83 -0.78 -14.32
C VAL A 206 -10.85 -0.66 -13.17
N ARG A 207 -10.56 0.59 -12.78
CA ARG A 207 -9.73 0.94 -11.63
C ARG A 207 -10.50 1.90 -10.75
N TYR A 208 -10.36 1.82 -9.44
CA TYR A 208 -11.18 2.61 -8.52
C TYR A 208 -10.40 3.02 -7.29
N VAL A 209 -10.77 4.13 -6.67
CA VAL A 209 -10.15 4.52 -5.40
C VAL A 209 -10.68 3.60 -4.30
N LYS A 210 -9.79 3.08 -3.46
CA LYS A 210 -10.19 2.21 -2.37
C LYS A 210 -11.01 2.99 -1.34
N ARG A 211 -12.14 2.42 -0.88
CA ARG A 211 -13.04 3.09 0.06
C ARG A 211 -12.36 3.53 1.35
N THR A 212 -11.37 2.80 1.84
CA THR A 212 -10.59 3.18 3.03
C THR A 212 -9.78 4.47 2.85
N LEU A 213 -9.53 4.92 1.62
CA LEU A 213 -8.90 6.21 1.33
C LEU A 213 -9.91 7.36 1.35
N ILE A 214 -11.11 7.15 0.80
CA ILE A 214 -12.14 8.21 0.67
C ILE A 214 -12.95 8.37 1.96
N TYR A 215 -13.24 7.25 2.64
CA TYR A 215 -14.15 7.20 3.78
C TYR A 215 -13.47 6.63 5.04
N PRO A 216 -12.29 7.12 5.46
CA PRO A 216 -11.52 6.51 6.56
C PRO A 216 -12.30 6.48 7.89
N ASN A 217 -13.19 7.45 8.12
CA ASN A 217 -14.00 7.52 9.34
C ASN A 217 -15.03 6.37 9.43
N GLU A 218 -15.46 5.78 8.31
CA GLU A 218 -16.34 4.60 8.33
C GLU A 218 -15.61 3.33 8.78
N PHE A 219 -14.27 3.37 8.84
CA PHE A 219 -13.39 2.28 9.26
C PHE A 219 -12.82 2.50 10.67
N ALA A 220 -13.42 3.40 11.45
CA ALA A 220 -13.10 3.59 12.86
C ALA A 220 -13.73 2.50 13.77
N GLY A 221 -14.80 1.86 13.30
CA GLY A 221 -15.47 0.76 13.99
C GLY A 221 -15.03 -0.63 13.51
N PRO A 222 -15.72 -1.70 13.91
CA PRO A 222 -15.41 -3.05 13.45
C PRO A 222 -15.83 -3.27 12.00
N PHE A 223 -14.90 -3.69 11.14
CA PHE A 223 -15.13 -4.03 9.73
C PHE A 223 -14.34 -5.30 9.34
N THR A 224 -14.58 -5.83 8.14
CA THR A 224 -13.81 -6.96 7.57
C THR A 224 -13.37 -6.67 6.13
N VAL A 225 -12.74 -7.66 5.47
CA VAL A 225 -12.41 -7.58 4.04
C VAL A 225 -13.65 -7.43 3.15
N LYS A 226 -14.85 -7.72 3.68
CA LYS A 226 -16.10 -7.51 2.95
C LYS A 226 -16.27 -6.04 2.61
N GLU A 227 -16.25 -5.17 3.62
CA GLU A 227 -16.41 -3.73 3.43
C GLU A 227 -15.17 -3.08 2.80
N GLU A 228 -13.97 -3.56 3.15
CA GLU A 228 -12.71 -3.00 2.62
C GLU A 228 -12.48 -3.33 1.13
N VAL A 229 -12.83 -4.55 0.69
CA VAL A 229 -12.41 -5.08 -0.61
C VAL A 229 -13.58 -5.63 -1.43
N LEU A 230 -14.37 -6.55 -0.87
CA LEU A 230 -15.29 -7.36 -1.69
C LEU A 230 -16.45 -6.53 -2.25
N ASP A 231 -17.04 -5.63 -1.47
CA ASP A 231 -18.20 -4.85 -1.89
C ASP A 231 -17.85 -3.91 -3.07
N ASP A 232 -16.69 -3.24 -3.04
CA ASP A 232 -16.22 -2.40 -4.14
C ASP A 232 -15.80 -3.21 -5.37
N ALA A 233 -15.14 -4.35 -5.16
CA ALA A 233 -14.79 -5.25 -6.27
C ALA A 233 -16.04 -5.75 -7.00
N SER A 234 -17.09 -6.15 -6.27
CA SER A 234 -18.38 -6.54 -6.85
C SER A 234 -19.05 -5.40 -7.61
N ALA A 235 -19.02 -4.17 -7.08
CA ALA A 235 -19.53 -2.99 -7.79
C ALA A 235 -18.74 -2.70 -9.08
N ALA A 236 -17.40 -2.83 -9.05
CA ALA A 236 -16.55 -2.66 -10.21
C ALA A 236 -16.79 -3.74 -11.28
N ILE A 237 -17.02 -5.00 -10.88
CA ILE A 237 -17.41 -6.10 -11.77
C ILE A 237 -18.75 -5.79 -12.45
N ALA A 238 -19.74 -5.28 -11.72
CA ALA A 238 -21.03 -4.89 -12.28
C ALA A 238 -20.86 -3.79 -13.35
N VAL A 239 -20.03 -2.77 -13.07
CA VAL A 239 -19.73 -1.71 -14.03
C VAL A 239 -18.98 -2.24 -15.26
N ALA A 240 -18.00 -3.11 -15.07
CA ALA A 240 -17.24 -3.71 -16.17
C ALA A 240 -18.14 -4.43 -17.19
N ARG A 241 -19.20 -5.11 -16.74
CA ARG A 241 -20.18 -5.80 -17.61
C ARG A 241 -21.00 -4.85 -18.48
N THR A 242 -21.19 -3.62 -18.01
CA THR A 242 -22.01 -2.59 -18.67
C THR A 242 -21.18 -1.60 -19.48
N ALA A 243 -19.85 -1.73 -19.46
CA ALA A 243 -18.96 -0.84 -20.21
C ALA A 243 -19.25 -0.94 -21.72
N ALA A 244 -19.38 0.21 -22.37
CA ALA A 244 -19.74 0.26 -23.78
C ALA A 244 -18.70 -0.48 -24.65
N GLY A 245 -19.16 -1.48 -25.42
CA GLY A 245 -18.31 -2.30 -26.28
C GLY A 245 -17.63 -3.49 -25.59
N ALA A 246 -17.78 -3.64 -24.27
CA ALA A 246 -17.26 -4.80 -23.55
C ALA A 246 -18.07 -6.07 -23.86
N ASP A 247 -17.40 -7.22 -23.81
CA ASP A 247 -18.06 -8.53 -23.81
C ASP A 247 -18.38 -8.93 -22.35
N PRO A 248 -19.66 -8.99 -21.95
CA PRO A 248 -20.06 -9.31 -20.58
C PRO A 248 -19.74 -10.75 -20.17
N LYS A 249 -19.40 -11.64 -21.12
CA LYS A 249 -18.95 -13.01 -20.84
C LYS A 249 -17.46 -13.12 -20.57
N ASN A 250 -16.69 -12.07 -20.87
CA ASN A 250 -15.24 -12.04 -20.77
C ASN A 250 -14.78 -10.98 -19.74
N ILE A 251 -15.26 -11.14 -18.50
CA ILE A 251 -14.88 -10.31 -17.37
C ILE A 251 -13.88 -11.06 -16.50
N PHE A 252 -12.77 -10.40 -16.19
CA PHE A 252 -11.68 -10.93 -15.39
C PHE A 252 -11.45 -10.04 -14.16
N VAL A 253 -10.91 -10.63 -13.09
CA VAL A 253 -10.45 -9.89 -11.91
C VAL A 253 -8.95 -10.05 -11.80
N PHE A 254 -8.22 -8.95 -11.74
CA PHE A 254 -6.81 -8.90 -11.37
C PHE A 254 -6.72 -8.48 -9.91
N GLY A 255 -6.39 -9.42 -9.03
CA GLY A 255 -6.15 -9.13 -7.63
C GLY A 255 -4.66 -9.04 -7.36
N HIS A 256 -4.21 -7.92 -6.80
CA HIS A 256 -2.83 -7.73 -6.35
C HIS A 256 -2.72 -7.92 -4.83
N SER A 257 -1.71 -8.65 -4.35
CA SER A 257 -1.44 -8.82 -2.91
C SER A 257 -2.68 -9.31 -2.16
N LEU A 258 -3.24 -8.55 -1.20
CA LEU A 258 -4.51 -8.85 -0.54
C LEU A 258 -5.67 -9.07 -1.53
N GLY A 259 -5.78 -8.26 -2.58
CA GLY A 259 -6.76 -8.46 -3.66
C GLY A 259 -6.57 -9.79 -4.36
N GLY A 260 -5.32 -10.25 -4.54
CA GLY A 260 -4.98 -11.55 -5.10
C GLY A 260 -5.35 -12.71 -4.18
N MET A 261 -5.09 -12.57 -2.87
CA MET A 261 -5.52 -13.51 -1.83
C MET A 261 -7.06 -13.68 -1.83
N LEU A 262 -7.79 -12.59 -2.07
CA LEU A 262 -9.26 -12.59 -2.05
C LEU A 262 -9.90 -12.88 -3.42
N ALA A 263 -9.15 -12.91 -4.52
CA ALA A 263 -9.69 -13.14 -5.85
C ALA A 263 -10.48 -14.47 -5.97
N PRO A 264 -10.09 -15.58 -5.33
CA PRO A 264 -10.92 -16.78 -5.29
C PRO A 264 -12.28 -16.56 -4.62
N LYS A 265 -12.36 -15.75 -3.54
CA LYS A 265 -13.62 -15.39 -2.87
C LYS A 265 -14.48 -14.49 -3.76
N MET A 266 -13.88 -13.58 -4.51
CA MET A 266 -14.63 -12.77 -5.50
C MET A 266 -15.23 -13.66 -6.59
N ALA A 267 -14.50 -14.69 -7.03
CA ALA A 267 -15.01 -15.65 -8.02
C ALA A 267 -16.13 -16.55 -7.51
N THR A 268 -16.21 -16.85 -6.20
CA THR A 268 -17.39 -17.53 -5.64
C THR A 268 -18.61 -16.63 -5.58
N LEU A 269 -18.41 -15.33 -5.34
CA LEU A 269 -19.47 -14.30 -5.33
C LEU A 269 -19.91 -13.88 -6.75
N SER A 270 -19.08 -14.13 -7.77
CA SER A 270 -19.35 -13.83 -9.18
C SER A 270 -18.97 -15.03 -10.06
N PRO A 271 -19.78 -16.11 -10.06
CA PRO A 271 -19.42 -17.42 -10.61
C PRO A 271 -19.34 -17.48 -12.15
N ASP A 272 -19.64 -16.39 -12.82
CA ASP A 272 -19.64 -16.19 -14.27
C ASP A 272 -18.48 -15.32 -14.76
N LEU A 273 -17.51 -14.99 -13.89
CA LEU A 273 -16.22 -14.46 -14.33
C LEU A 273 -15.52 -15.46 -15.25
N ALA A 274 -14.93 -14.95 -16.34
CA ALA A 274 -14.13 -15.74 -17.27
C ALA A 274 -12.81 -16.19 -16.64
N GLY A 275 -12.25 -15.37 -15.75
CA GLY A 275 -11.06 -15.74 -15.00
C GLY A 275 -10.65 -14.79 -13.89
N ILE A 276 -9.72 -15.26 -13.06
CA ILE A 276 -9.07 -14.48 -12.00
C ILE A 276 -7.56 -14.55 -12.16
N ILE A 277 -6.88 -13.44 -11.89
CA ILE A 277 -5.43 -13.30 -11.91
C ILE A 277 -4.98 -12.98 -10.48
N LEU A 278 -4.17 -13.87 -9.93
CA LEU A 278 -3.63 -13.82 -8.58
C LEU A 278 -2.19 -13.31 -8.67
N ALA A 279 -2.01 -12.00 -8.54
CA ALA A 279 -0.73 -11.33 -8.67
C ALA A 279 -0.11 -11.05 -7.30
N ALA A 280 1.11 -11.55 -7.07
CA ALA A 280 1.80 -11.45 -5.80
C ALA A 280 0.91 -11.85 -4.62
N ALA A 281 0.14 -12.94 -4.79
CA ALA A 281 -0.97 -13.28 -3.91
C ALA A 281 -0.53 -14.19 -2.76
N PRO A 282 -0.73 -13.80 -1.48
CA PRO A 282 -0.54 -14.69 -0.35
C PRO A 282 -1.34 -16.00 -0.45
N ALA A 283 -0.66 -17.13 -0.33
CA ALA A 283 -1.25 -18.47 -0.23
C ALA A 283 -1.43 -18.93 1.23
N ARG A 284 -0.86 -18.18 2.19
CA ARG A 284 -0.94 -18.44 3.64
C ARG A 284 -1.63 -17.29 4.39
N LYS A 285 -1.63 -17.32 5.72
CA LYS A 285 -2.24 -16.26 6.52
C LYS A 285 -1.45 -14.97 6.35
N LEU A 286 -2.16 -13.85 6.29
CA LEU A 286 -1.51 -12.53 6.16
C LEU A 286 -0.55 -12.26 7.33
N THR A 287 -0.84 -12.79 8.52
CA THR A 287 0.08 -12.75 9.66
C THR A 287 1.46 -13.34 9.33
N ASP A 288 1.52 -14.50 8.67
CA ASP A 288 2.79 -15.14 8.33
C ASP A 288 3.57 -14.32 7.29
N VAL A 289 2.85 -13.71 6.34
CA VAL A 289 3.42 -12.77 5.37
C VAL A 289 4.03 -11.55 6.07
N ILE A 290 3.34 -10.99 7.07
CA ILE A 290 3.84 -9.87 7.86
C ILE A 290 5.09 -10.28 8.66
N VAL A 291 5.14 -11.49 9.21
CA VAL A 291 6.35 -12.01 9.88
C VAL A 291 7.54 -12.03 8.92
N ASP A 292 7.40 -12.62 7.73
CA ASP A 292 8.49 -12.67 6.74
C ASP A 292 8.95 -11.25 6.33
N GLN A 293 8.00 -10.33 6.13
CA GLN A 293 8.32 -8.93 5.80
C GLN A 293 9.16 -8.25 6.88
N ASN A 294 8.77 -8.42 8.16
CA ASN A 294 9.48 -7.82 9.28
C ASN A 294 10.87 -8.45 9.47
N GLN A 295 10.98 -9.77 9.32
CA GLN A 295 12.27 -10.46 9.36
C GLN A 295 13.19 -9.99 8.24
N TYR A 296 12.68 -9.89 7.01
CA TYR A 296 13.46 -9.40 5.87
C TYR A 296 13.95 -7.96 6.09
N MET A 297 13.08 -7.06 6.56
CA MET A 297 13.47 -5.68 6.86
C MET A 297 14.50 -5.59 7.98
N PHE A 298 14.41 -6.45 8.99
CA PHE A 298 15.39 -6.56 10.06
C PHE A 298 16.76 -7.01 9.51
N ASP A 299 16.78 -8.09 8.72
CA ASP A 299 18.02 -8.63 8.13
C ASP A 299 18.68 -7.60 7.20
N GLN A 300 17.88 -6.88 6.40
CA GLN A 300 18.37 -5.80 5.52
C GLN A 300 19.06 -4.66 6.27
N ALA A 301 18.65 -4.36 7.50
CA ALA A 301 19.25 -3.30 8.30
C ALA A 301 20.69 -3.63 8.74
N ASN A 302 21.07 -4.92 8.75
CA ASN A 302 22.37 -5.42 9.20
C ASN A 302 22.80 -4.89 10.59
N ASP A 303 21.83 -4.55 11.44
CA ASP A 303 22.07 -4.10 12.81
C ASP A 303 22.04 -5.31 13.76
N THR A 304 23.18 -5.61 14.39
CA THR A 304 23.34 -6.78 15.25
C THR A 304 23.15 -6.47 16.74
N THR A 305 22.77 -5.25 17.09
CA THR A 305 22.63 -4.80 18.47
C THR A 305 21.52 -5.54 19.21
N ALA A 306 21.70 -5.72 20.53
CA ALA A 306 20.68 -6.34 21.38
C ALA A 306 19.35 -5.55 21.39
N ALA A 307 19.44 -4.21 21.29
CA ALA A 307 18.26 -3.35 21.23
C ALA A 307 17.42 -3.61 19.97
N PHE A 308 18.07 -3.71 18.80
CA PHE A 308 17.37 -3.99 17.55
C PHE A 308 16.76 -5.40 17.55
N LYS A 309 17.51 -6.40 18.05
CA LYS A 309 16.98 -7.77 18.24
C LYS A 309 15.76 -7.81 19.15
N LYS A 310 15.78 -7.06 20.26
CA LYS A 310 14.62 -6.94 21.15
C LYS A 310 13.44 -6.30 20.43
N GLN A 311 13.67 -5.28 19.61
CA GLN A 311 12.61 -4.63 18.85
C GLN A 311 11.92 -5.59 17.88
N LEU A 312 12.68 -6.45 17.18
CA LEU A 312 12.11 -7.50 16.35
C LEU A 312 11.27 -8.48 17.19
N ALA A 313 11.79 -8.93 18.32
CA ALA A 313 11.07 -9.85 19.21
C ALA A 313 9.75 -9.23 19.71
N ASP A 314 9.77 -7.97 20.14
CA ASP A 314 8.57 -7.23 20.56
C ASP A 314 7.56 -7.11 19.39
N ALA A 315 8.04 -6.83 18.17
CA ALA A 315 7.19 -6.77 16.98
C ALA A 315 6.54 -8.14 16.67
N MET A 316 7.28 -9.24 16.80
CA MET A 316 6.73 -10.59 16.59
C MET A 316 5.64 -10.95 17.60
N ILE A 317 5.79 -10.54 18.86
CA ILE A 317 4.75 -10.70 19.89
C ILE A 317 3.48 -9.94 19.48
N GLU A 318 3.60 -8.70 19.01
CA GLU A 318 2.44 -7.93 18.53
C GLU A 318 1.82 -8.53 17.27
N ILE A 319 2.64 -9.06 16.35
CA ILE A 319 2.16 -9.72 15.14
C ILE A 319 1.39 -11.00 15.48
N ASP A 320 1.85 -11.78 16.45
CA ASP A 320 1.19 -13.02 16.85
C ASP A 320 -0.22 -12.81 17.42
N LYS A 321 -0.51 -11.63 18.00
CA LYS A 321 -1.87 -11.28 18.42
C LYS A 321 -2.86 -11.29 17.25
N SER A 322 -2.39 -11.10 16.01
CA SER A 322 -3.24 -11.14 14.82
C SER A 322 -3.69 -12.53 14.42
N ARG A 323 -3.18 -13.62 15.03
CA ARG A 323 -3.51 -15.01 14.71
C ARG A 323 -4.88 -15.48 15.20
N ILE A 324 -5.73 -14.58 15.69
CA ILE A 324 -7.07 -14.91 16.15
C ILE A 324 -7.95 -15.40 14.97
N SER A 325 -8.67 -16.50 15.16
CA SER A 325 -9.61 -17.06 14.18
C SER A 325 -11.07 -16.86 14.55
N GLN A 326 -11.33 -16.41 15.78
CA GLN A 326 -12.66 -16.11 16.31
C GLN A 326 -12.55 -15.02 17.38
N LEU A 327 -13.62 -14.25 17.55
CA LEU A 327 -13.73 -13.30 18.65
C LEU A 327 -14.14 -14.05 19.92
N GLY A 328 -13.29 -14.01 20.94
CA GLY A 328 -13.63 -14.50 22.28
C GLY A 328 -14.46 -13.49 23.08
N THR A 329 -14.66 -13.76 24.36
CA THR A 329 -15.33 -12.82 25.28
C THR A 329 -14.42 -11.68 25.76
N THR A 330 -13.11 -11.82 25.60
CA THR A 330 -12.10 -10.90 26.14
C THR A 330 -11.61 -9.84 25.14
N VAL A 331 -11.74 -10.09 23.83
CA VAL A 331 -11.30 -9.16 22.77
C VAL A 331 -12.53 -8.59 22.07
N LYS A 332 -12.74 -7.28 22.19
CA LYS A 332 -13.86 -6.61 21.53
C LYS A 332 -13.66 -6.61 20.01
N PRO A 333 -14.73 -6.66 19.19
CA PRO A 333 -14.62 -6.66 17.73
C PRO A 333 -13.79 -5.50 17.14
N ASP A 334 -13.83 -4.33 17.78
CA ASP A 334 -13.15 -3.09 17.41
C ASP A 334 -11.78 -2.92 18.08
N SER A 335 -11.32 -3.90 18.88
CA SER A 335 -9.97 -3.87 19.46
C SER A 335 -8.93 -3.86 18.34
N ILE A 336 -7.97 -2.94 18.39
CA ILE A 336 -7.00 -2.75 17.31
C ILE A 336 -5.81 -3.70 17.47
N ILE A 337 -5.53 -4.47 16.44
CA ILE A 337 -4.36 -5.35 16.31
C ILE A 337 -3.67 -4.99 14.99
N LEU A 338 -2.41 -4.59 15.05
CA LEU A 338 -1.65 -4.11 13.88
C LEU A 338 -2.39 -3.07 13.03
N GLY A 339 -3.11 -2.14 13.67
CA GLY A 339 -3.85 -1.07 12.96
C GLY A 339 -5.17 -1.49 12.33
N LEU A 340 -5.63 -2.73 12.51
CA LEU A 340 -6.92 -3.22 12.03
C LEU A 340 -7.77 -3.80 13.19
N PRO A 341 -9.10 -3.76 13.11
CA PRO A 341 -9.97 -4.35 14.14
C PRO A 341 -9.76 -5.85 14.31
N ALA A 342 -9.93 -6.38 15.52
CA ALA A 342 -9.87 -7.81 15.80
C ALA A 342 -10.87 -8.61 14.95
N LYS A 343 -12.04 -8.03 14.66
CA LYS A 343 -13.03 -8.62 13.74
C LYS A 343 -12.47 -8.86 12.35
N TYR A 344 -11.63 -7.96 11.85
CA TYR A 344 -10.98 -8.08 10.56
C TYR A 344 -10.05 -9.30 10.52
N TRP A 345 -9.21 -9.45 11.55
CA TRP A 345 -8.28 -10.58 11.66
C TRP A 345 -9.00 -11.92 11.81
N ALA A 346 -10.03 -12.00 12.66
CA ALA A 346 -10.83 -13.21 12.79
C ALA A 346 -11.49 -13.62 11.46
N ASP A 347 -12.10 -12.67 10.73
CA ASP A 347 -12.69 -12.92 9.42
C ASP A 347 -11.64 -13.42 8.41
N LEU A 348 -10.53 -12.70 8.27
CA LEU A 348 -9.47 -13.06 7.33
C LEU A 348 -8.82 -14.41 7.66
N ASN A 349 -8.59 -14.69 8.95
CA ASN A 349 -7.97 -15.95 9.39
C ASN A 349 -8.93 -17.14 9.35
N SER A 350 -10.25 -16.93 9.34
CA SER A 350 -11.21 -18.01 9.09
C SER A 350 -11.25 -18.42 7.61
N TYR A 351 -10.83 -17.54 6.70
CA TYR A 351 -10.84 -17.79 5.26
C TYR A 351 -9.61 -18.61 4.81
N ASN A 352 -9.82 -19.56 3.89
CA ASN A 352 -8.77 -20.35 3.25
C ASN A 352 -8.84 -20.15 1.73
N GLN A 353 -7.98 -19.26 1.24
CA GLN A 353 -7.93 -18.87 -0.17
C GLN A 353 -7.50 -20.02 -1.10
N VAL A 354 -6.58 -20.88 -0.65
CA VAL A 354 -6.08 -22.00 -1.45
C VAL A 354 -7.15 -23.06 -1.63
N ALA A 355 -7.85 -23.42 -0.55
CA ALA A 355 -8.97 -24.34 -0.61
C ALA A 355 -10.12 -23.79 -1.47
N THR A 356 -10.41 -22.50 -1.35
CA THR A 356 -11.42 -21.82 -2.18
C THR A 356 -11.06 -21.89 -3.66
N ALA A 357 -9.81 -21.57 -4.03
CA ALA A 357 -9.35 -21.67 -5.41
C ALA A 357 -9.37 -23.10 -5.95
N LYS A 358 -9.03 -24.11 -5.13
CA LYS A 358 -9.14 -25.53 -5.51
C LYS A 358 -10.57 -25.91 -5.90
N GLY A 359 -11.56 -25.36 -5.19
CA GLY A 359 -12.99 -25.58 -5.45
C GLY A 359 -13.53 -24.91 -6.71
N LEU A 360 -12.82 -23.94 -7.29
CA LEU A 360 -13.24 -23.28 -8.52
C LEU A 360 -13.01 -24.19 -9.74
N SER A 361 -14.06 -24.33 -10.56
CA SER A 361 -14.06 -25.13 -11.79
C SER A 361 -14.34 -24.31 -13.06
N LYS A 362 -15.10 -23.21 -12.94
CA LYS A 362 -15.52 -22.37 -14.06
C LYS A 362 -14.48 -21.31 -14.47
N PRO A 363 -14.06 -20.37 -13.60
CA PRO A 363 -13.12 -19.35 -14.02
C PRO A 363 -11.74 -19.97 -14.31
N ARG A 364 -11.07 -19.44 -15.32
CA ARG A 364 -9.63 -19.69 -15.52
C ARG A 364 -8.85 -18.96 -14.43
N ILE A 365 -7.74 -19.53 -13.97
CA ILE A 365 -6.90 -18.95 -12.92
C ILE A 365 -5.50 -18.71 -13.46
N TYR A 366 -4.99 -17.49 -13.34
CA TYR A 366 -3.60 -17.17 -13.62
C TYR A 366 -2.90 -16.81 -12.30
N VAL A 367 -1.90 -17.57 -11.88
CA VAL A 367 -1.09 -17.25 -10.70
C VAL A 367 0.24 -16.69 -11.17
N LEU A 368 0.58 -15.49 -10.70
CA LEU A 368 1.86 -14.86 -11.02
C LEU A 368 2.58 -14.33 -9.79
N GLN A 369 3.88 -14.51 -9.76
CA GLN A 369 4.75 -14.09 -8.66
C GLN A 369 6.09 -13.58 -9.21
N GLY A 370 6.54 -12.46 -8.66
CA GLY A 370 7.89 -11.94 -8.87
C GLY A 370 8.91 -12.59 -7.94
N GLY A 371 10.08 -12.96 -8.44
CA GLY A 371 11.17 -13.54 -7.64
C GLY A 371 11.88 -12.54 -6.74
N ASN A 372 11.94 -11.28 -7.18
CA ASN A 372 12.47 -10.16 -6.42
C ASN A 372 11.43 -9.52 -5.49
N ASP A 373 10.23 -10.09 -5.38
CA ASP A 373 9.24 -9.64 -4.40
C ASP A 373 9.68 -10.01 -2.97
N PHE A 374 9.85 -8.99 -2.12
CA PHE A 374 10.16 -9.17 -0.70
C PHE A 374 8.92 -9.12 0.20
N GLN A 375 7.78 -8.66 -0.32
CA GLN A 375 6.54 -8.56 0.42
C GLN A 375 5.76 -9.87 0.39
N VAL A 376 5.75 -10.56 -0.76
CA VAL A 376 5.21 -11.91 -0.90
C VAL A 376 6.28 -12.78 -1.53
N SER A 377 6.68 -13.83 -0.83
CA SER A 377 7.85 -14.61 -1.21
C SER A 377 7.49 -15.73 -2.19
N LYS A 378 8.52 -16.38 -2.76
CA LYS A 378 8.33 -17.56 -3.61
C LYS A 378 7.60 -18.70 -2.90
N THR A 379 7.66 -18.75 -1.56
CA THR A 379 6.90 -19.70 -0.74
C THR A 379 5.42 -19.68 -1.09
N ASP A 380 4.82 -18.50 -1.26
CA ASP A 380 3.41 -18.37 -1.61
C ASP A 380 3.11 -18.90 -3.02
N PHE A 381 3.99 -18.64 -3.99
CA PHE A 381 3.88 -19.21 -5.34
C PHE A 381 3.98 -20.74 -5.34
N ASP A 382 4.92 -21.29 -4.56
CA ASP A 382 5.11 -22.74 -4.46
C ASP A 382 3.89 -23.43 -3.84
N LEU A 383 3.26 -22.81 -2.82
CA LEU A 383 2.00 -23.27 -2.24
C LEU A 383 0.84 -23.22 -3.26
N TRP A 384 0.74 -22.16 -4.07
CA TRP A 384 -0.23 -22.12 -5.16
C TRP A 384 0.03 -23.19 -6.22
N ASN A 385 1.29 -23.43 -6.57
CA ASN A 385 1.69 -24.44 -7.55
C ASN A 385 1.38 -25.86 -7.08
N GLU A 386 1.71 -26.18 -5.83
CA GLU A 386 1.38 -27.46 -5.22
C GLU A 386 -0.14 -27.69 -5.23
N ALA A 387 -0.91 -26.65 -4.90
CA ALA A 387 -2.34 -26.72 -4.80
C ALA A 387 -3.07 -26.83 -6.15
N LEU A 388 -2.59 -26.10 -7.17
CA LEU A 388 -3.35 -25.83 -8.39
C LEU A 388 -2.64 -26.25 -9.67
N GLY A 389 -1.34 -26.56 -9.65
CA GLY A 389 -0.53 -26.77 -10.84
C GLY A 389 -0.93 -27.96 -11.72
N LYS A 390 -1.78 -28.87 -11.21
CA LYS A 390 -2.34 -30.00 -11.97
C LYS A 390 -3.71 -29.71 -12.58
N LYS A 391 -4.33 -28.56 -12.28
CA LYS A 391 -5.66 -28.20 -12.79
C LYS A 391 -5.56 -27.61 -14.20
N LYS A 392 -6.37 -28.12 -15.14
CA LYS A 392 -6.36 -27.70 -16.55
C LYS A 392 -6.77 -26.23 -16.77
N ASN A 393 -7.58 -25.66 -15.88
CA ASN A 393 -8.01 -24.27 -15.96
C ASN A 393 -7.03 -23.29 -15.26
N VAL A 394 -5.85 -23.75 -14.86
CA VAL A 394 -4.86 -22.95 -14.12
C VAL A 394 -3.60 -22.78 -14.96
N THR A 395 -3.08 -21.55 -14.98
CA THR A 395 -1.75 -21.21 -15.49
C THR A 395 -0.95 -20.60 -14.35
N LEU A 396 0.27 -21.09 -14.13
CA LEU A 396 1.21 -20.48 -13.18
C LEU A 396 2.42 -19.95 -13.92
N LYS A 397 2.83 -18.72 -13.60
CA LYS A 397 4.04 -18.13 -14.16
C LYS A 397 4.85 -17.39 -13.09
N PHE A 398 6.08 -17.85 -12.91
CA PHE A 398 7.05 -17.20 -12.03
C PHE A 398 7.95 -16.28 -12.86
N TYR A 399 8.12 -15.04 -12.41
CA TYR A 399 8.95 -14.04 -13.07
C TYR A 399 10.14 -13.69 -12.18
N PRO A 400 11.33 -14.27 -12.40
CA PRO A 400 12.44 -14.15 -11.46
C PRO A 400 12.86 -12.72 -11.12
N ASP A 401 12.71 -11.79 -12.06
CA ASP A 401 13.19 -10.42 -11.98
C ASP A 401 12.19 -9.43 -11.38
N LEU A 402 10.89 -9.76 -11.30
CA LEU A 402 9.88 -8.79 -10.84
C LEU A 402 9.88 -8.63 -9.31
N ASN A 403 9.69 -7.39 -8.86
CA ASN A 403 9.35 -7.08 -7.46
C ASN A 403 7.84 -7.10 -7.22
N HIS A 404 7.42 -6.70 -6.01
CA HIS A 404 6.00 -6.65 -5.63
C HIS A 404 5.16 -5.78 -6.56
N LEU A 405 5.70 -4.64 -7.02
CA LEU A 405 5.00 -3.73 -7.96
C LEU A 405 5.01 -4.24 -9.41
N LEU A 406 5.41 -5.50 -9.62
CA LEU A 406 5.46 -6.18 -10.93
C LEU A 406 6.43 -5.53 -11.92
N SER A 407 7.40 -4.79 -11.38
CA SER A 407 8.45 -4.10 -12.14
C SER A 407 9.76 -4.89 -12.08
N PRO A 408 10.55 -4.94 -13.18
CA PRO A 408 11.84 -5.61 -13.18
C PRO A 408 12.82 -4.99 -12.18
N GLN A 409 13.58 -5.82 -11.49
CA GLN A 409 14.65 -5.45 -10.58
C GLN A 409 15.86 -6.37 -10.80
N SER A 410 17.07 -5.84 -10.57
CA SER A 410 18.32 -6.61 -10.69
C SER A 410 18.60 -7.49 -9.47
N GLY A 411 17.85 -7.31 -8.38
CA GLY A 411 18.01 -8.09 -7.15
C GLY A 411 16.79 -7.98 -6.25
N LYS A 412 16.85 -8.68 -5.11
CA LYS A 412 15.74 -8.78 -4.16
C LYS A 412 15.22 -7.39 -3.78
N GLY A 413 13.91 -7.27 -3.73
CA GLY A 413 13.26 -5.98 -3.64
C GLY A 413 13.47 -5.28 -2.30
N THR A 414 13.44 -3.95 -2.30
CA THR A 414 13.54 -3.15 -1.07
C THR A 414 12.59 -1.96 -1.10
N MET A 415 12.27 -1.40 0.07
CA MET A 415 11.47 -0.17 0.16
C MET A 415 12.07 1.01 -0.62
N ALA A 416 13.40 1.05 -0.77
CA ALA A 416 14.10 2.09 -1.51
C ALA A 416 13.83 2.02 -3.02
N GLN A 417 13.64 0.81 -3.58
CA GLN A 417 13.32 0.65 -5.01
C GLN A 417 12.00 1.32 -5.38
N TYR A 418 11.02 1.33 -4.47
CA TYR A 418 9.73 1.99 -4.73
C TYR A 418 9.83 3.52 -4.84
N GLN A 419 10.97 4.10 -4.48
CA GLN A 419 11.22 5.53 -4.66
C GLN A 419 11.72 5.86 -6.07
N ALA A 420 12.25 4.86 -6.79
CA ALA A 420 12.62 5.01 -8.20
C ALA A 420 11.40 4.75 -9.08
N ALA A 421 11.32 5.48 -10.20
CA ALA A 421 10.30 5.23 -11.20
C ALA A 421 10.62 3.95 -11.97
N ALA A 422 9.67 3.03 -11.99
CA ALA A 422 9.68 1.80 -12.73
C ALA A 422 8.25 1.51 -13.21
N SER A 423 8.15 0.79 -14.32
CA SER A 423 6.87 0.37 -14.88
C SER A 423 6.64 -1.11 -14.69
N VAL A 424 5.38 -1.52 -14.73
CA VAL A 424 5.03 -2.95 -14.86
C VAL A 424 5.73 -3.54 -16.09
N SER A 425 6.24 -4.76 -15.99
CA SER A 425 6.99 -5.42 -17.07
C SER A 425 6.16 -5.60 -18.35
N ASP A 426 6.71 -5.20 -19.50
CA ASP A 426 6.08 -5.43 -20.82
C ASP A 426 5.90 -6.93 -21.09
N VAL A 427 6.84 -7.78 -20.65
CA VAL A 427 6.72 -9.24 -20.77
C VAL A 427 5.47 -9.72 -20.04
N LEU A 428 5.25 -9.24 -18.82
CA LEU A 428 4.05 -9.56 -18.05
C LEU A 428 2.78 -9.04 -18.75
N ILE A 429 2.77 -7.80 -19.26
CA ILE A 429 1.63 -7.27 -20.01
C ILE A 429 1.28 -8.17 -21.20
N ASN A 430 2.29 -8.60 -21.98
CA ASN A 430 2.09 -9.48 -23.13
C ASN A 430 1.53 -10.84 -22.72
N ASP A 431 2.04 -11.44 -21.66
CA ASP A 431 1.54 -12.72 -21.15
C ASP A 431 0.08 -12.63 -20.69
N LEU A 432 -0.28 -11.57 -19.96
CA LEU A 432 -1.65 -11.33 -19.53
C LEU A 432 -2.58 -11.17 -20.74
N VAL A 433 -2.16 -10.40 -21.75
CA VAL A 433 -2.94 -10.22 -22.98
C VAL A 433 -3.17 -11.55 -23.70
N LEU A 434 -2.11 -12.35 -23.86
CA LEU A 434 -2.21 -13.66 -24.50
C LEU A 434 -3.15 -14.58 -23.71
N TRP A 435 -3.02 -14.62 -22.39
CA TRP A 435 -3.85 -15.47 -21.55
C TRP A 435 -5.32 -15.03 -21.55
N ILE A 436 -5.60 -13.73 -21.43
CA ILE A 436 -6.96 -13.18 -21.43
C ILE A 436 -7.66 -13.41 -22.78
N LYS A 437 -6.94 -13.27 -23.89
CA LYS A 437 -7.51 -13.45 -25.24
C LYS A 437 -7.58 -14.90 -25.70
N ALA A 438 -6.85 -15.82 -25.06
CA ALA A 438 -6.97 -17.23 -25.34
C ALA A 438 -8.41 -17.69 -25.05
N LYS A 439 -9.00 -18.41 -26.00
CA LYS A 439 -10.38 -18.92 -25.90
C LYS A 439 -10.41 -20.28 -25.22
#